data_AF-A0A966ZBG5-F1
#
_entry.id   AF-A0A966ZBG5-F1
#
_cell.length_a   1.000
_cell.length_b   1.000
_cell.length_c   1.000
_cell.angle_alpha   90.00
_cell.angle_beta   90.00
_cell.angle_gamma   90.00
#
_symmetry.space_group_name_H-M   'P 1'
#
loop_
_entity.id
_entity.type
_entity.pdbx_description
1 polymer ?
#
loop_
_entity_poly.entity_id
_entity_poly.type
_entity_poly.pdbx_seq_one_letter_code
_entity_poly.pdbx_strand_id
1 'polypeptide(L)'
;MHLQVCRIAAPTFMEQERAEWMSSTLRGLGWHTSIDRAGNVLAALEPNPQGLLIAITAHLDTVLAPRSKEDISVDRDGDFRGPGISDNGAGLAALLGIAKALRSVPRPEGFWGRLLL
;
A
#
# COMPACT_ATOMS: atom_id res chain seq x y z
N MET A 1 4.90 -0.64 8.94
CA MET A 1 4.15 -0.23 7.73
C MET A 1 2.68 -0.54 7.91
N HIS A 2 2.32 -1.76 8.33
CA HIS A 2 0.94 -2.16 8.61
C HIS A 2 0.22 -1.29 9.64
N LEU A 3 0.81 -1.08 10.82
CA LEU A 3 0.20 -0.23 11.86
C LEU A 3 -0.03 1.21 11.36
N GLN A 4 0.93 1.76 10.62
CA GLN A 4 0.84 3.13 10.10
C GLN A 4 -0.29 3.28 9.07
N VAL A 5 -0.39 2.37 8.10
CA VAL A 5 -1.41 2.49 7.04
C VAL A 5 -2.83 2.35 7.60
N CYS A 6 -3.05 1.42 8.55
CA CYS A 6 -4.36 1.22 9.16
C CYS A 6 -4.78 2.38 10.07
N ARG A 7 -3.82 3.13 10.63
CA ARG A 7 -4.09 4.32 11.46
C ARG A 7 -4.52 5.55 10.67
N ILE A 8 -4.45 5.51 9.35
CA ILE A 8 -4.97 6.58 8.49
C ILE A 8 -6.41 6.20 8.16
N ALA A 9 -7.39 6.96 8.63
CA ALA A 9 -8.79 6.69 8.32
C ALA A 9 -9.02 6.81 6.80
N ALA A 10 -9.70 5.83 6.22
CA ALA A 10 -10.10 5.85 4.81
C ALA A 10 -11.47 5.18 4.68
N PRO A 11 -12.56 5.81 5.17
CA PRO A 11 -13.88 5.32 4.85
C PRO A 11 -14.09 5.38 3.32
N THR A 12 -14.92 4.49 2.80
CA THR A 12 -15.22 4.44 1.36
C THR A 12 -15.61 5.82 0.84
N PHE A 13 -14.99 6.23 -0.26
CA PHE A 13 -15.02 7.56 -0.91
C PHE A 13 -14.23 8.69 -0.23
N MET A 14 -13.46 8.40 0.83
CA MET A 14 -12.60 9.38 1.52
C MET A 14 -11.17 8.85 1.71
N GLU A 15 -10.61 8.20 0.70
CA GLU A 15 -9.34 7.48 0.77
C GLU A 15 -8.10 8.36 0.55
N GLN A 16 -8.29 9.64 0.20
CA GLN A 16 -7.23 10.52 -0.31
C GLN A 16 -5.99 10.59 0.60
N GLU A 17 -6.17 10.78 1.91
CA GLU A 17 -5.04 10.85 2.85
C GLU A 17 -4.22 9.54 2.86
N ARG A 18 -4.91 8.39 2.85
CA ARG A 18 -4.26 7.07 2.82
C ARG A 18 -3.58 6.83 1.47
N ALA A 19 -4.18 7.27 0.36
CA ALA A 19 -3.61 7.20 -0.97
C ALA A 19 -2.29 8.01 -1.06
N GLU A 20 -2.29 9.25 -0.57
CA GLU A 20 -1.11 10.12 -0.54
C GLU A 20 0.01 9.53 0.31
N TRP A 21 -0.33 8.96 1.48
CA TRP A 21 0.64 8.30 2.33
C TRP A 21 1.23 7.04 1.68
N MET A 22 0.40 6.21 1.03
CA MET A 22 0.86 5.03 0.28
C MET A 22 1.80 5.44 -0.86
N SER A 23 1.40 6.45 -1.66
CA SER A 23 2.21 6.98 -2.77
C SER A 23 3.56 7.51 -2.29
N SER A 24 3.56 8.32 -1.22
CA SER A 24 4.78 8.85 -0.61
C SER A 24 5.69 7.73 -0.10
N THR A 25 5.12 6.73 0.57
CA THR A 25 5.87 5.59 1.12
C THR A 25 6.51 4.75 0.02
N LEU A 26 5.75 4.41 -1.03
CA LEU A 26 6.24 3.66 -2.20
C LEU A 26 7.35 4.43 -2.93
N ARG A 27 7.19 5.75 -3.08
CA ARG A 27 8.23 6.62 -3.66
C ARG A 27 9.51 6.62 -2.83
N GLY A 28 9.38 6.66 -1.50
CA GLY A 28 10.51 6.52 -0.58
C GLY A 28 11.22 5.16 -0.70
N LEU A 29 10.52 4.11 -1.14
CA LEU A 29 11.09 2.80 -1.46
C LEU A 29 11.70 2.73 -2.87
N GLY A 30 11.75 3.85 -3.60
CA GLY A 30 12.36 3.94 -4.93
C GLY A 30 11.45 3.52 -6.08
N TRP A 31 10.14 3.50 -5.87
CA TRP A 31 9.15 3.24 -6.91
C TRP A 31 8.68 4.55 -7.56
N HIS A 32 8.37 4.49 -8.85
CA HIS A 32 7.67 5.56 -9.55
C HIS A 32 6.18 5.44 -9.27
N THR A 33 5.59 6.51 -8.73
CA THR A 33 4.21 6.49 -8.24
C THR A 33 3.37 7.57 -8.91
N SER A 34 2.11 7.27 -9.19
CA SER A 34 1.09 8.26 -9.52
C SER A 34 -0.20 7.98 -8.76
N ILE A 35 -1.05 9.01 -8.62
CA ILE A 35 -2.44 8.85 -8.18
C ILE A 35 -3.31 9.20 -9.39
N ASP A 36 -4.18 8.29 -9.80
CA ASP A 36 -5.06 8.53 -10.94
C ASP A 36 -6.28 9.39 -10.55
N ARG A 37 -7.11 9.71 -11.54
CA ARG A 37 -8.31 10.54 -11.32
C ARG A 37 -9.35 9.93 -10.37
N ALA A 38 -9.30 8.63 -10.15
CA ALA A 38 -10.21 7.91 -9.26
C ALA A 38 -9.63 7.76 -7.84
N GLY A 39 -8.39 8.20 -7.61
CA GLY A 39 -7.71 8.08 -6.32
C GLY A 39 -6.91 6.79 -6.16
N ASN A 40 -6.76 5.97 -7.21
CA ASN A 40 -5.93 4.78 -7.14
C ASN A 40 -4.45 5.17 -7.08
N VAL A 41 -3.69 4.49 -6.22
CA VAL A 41 -2.23 4.60 -6.23
C VAL A 41 -1.69 3.55 -7.19
N LEU A 42 -0.88 4.00 -8.16
CA LEU A 42 -0.16 3.14 -9.09
C LEU A 42 1.33 3.26 -8.79
N ALA A 43 2.04 2.14 -8.68
CA ALA A 43 3.47 2.11 -8.47
C ALA A 43 4.18 1.09 -9.36
N ALA A 44 5.24 1.52 -10.04
CA ALA A 44 6.10 0.67 -10.87
C ALA A 44 7.59 0.97 -10.65
N LEU A 45 8.46 0.03 -11.02
CA LEU A 45 9.93 0.22 -10.98
C LEU A 45 10.45 1.10 -12.13
N GLU A 46 9.65 1.26 -13.18
CA GLU A 46 9.93 2.15 -14.32
C GLU A 46 8.83 3.21 -14.39
N PRO A 47 9.13 4.46 -14.79
CA PRO A 47 8.14 5.53 -14.86
C PRO A 47 7.06 5.31 -15.93
N ASN A 48 7.35 4.50 -16.95
CA ASN A 48 6.41 4.18 -18.03
C ASN A 48 6.57 2.70 -18.43
N PRO A 49 6.08 1.76 -17.60
CA PRO A 49 6.28 0.35 -17.85
C PRO A 49 5.54 -0.09 -19.12
N GLN A 50 6.23 -0.84 -19.99
CA GLN A 50 5.72 -1.27 -21.30
C GLN A 50 5.52 -2.79 -21.35
N GLY A 51 4.63 -3.24 -22.23
CA GLY A 51 4.36 -4.67 -22.46
C GLY A 51 3.38 -5.28 -21.46
N LEU A 52 3.47 -6.61 -21.26
CA LEU A 52 2.59 -7.33 -20.35
C LEU A 52 2.97 -7.03 -18.89
N LEU A 53 2.08 -6.36 -18.17
CA LEU A 53 2.22 -6.04 -16.75
C LEU A 53 1.52 -7.07 -15.87
N ILE A 54 2.01 -7.19 -14.64
CA ILE A 54 1.42 -8.04 -13.61
C ILE A 54 1.02 -7.16 -12.44
N ALA A 55 -0.29 -7.07 -12.20
CA ALA A 55 -0.84 -6.26 -11.13
C ALA A 55 -1.02 -7.09 -9.86
N ILE A 56 -0.55 -6.56 -8.73
CA ILE A 56 -0.90 -7.05 -7.40
C ILE A 56 -1.62 -5.90 -6.70
N THR A 57 -2.87 -6.10 -6.30
CA THR A 57 -3.71 -5.00 -5.82
C THR A 57 -4.23 -5.24 -4.40
N ALA A 58 -4.47 -4.14 -3.70
CA ALA A 58 -5.21 -4.09 -2.46
C ALA A 58 -6.04 -2.80 -2.46
N HIS A 59 -7.24 -2.84 -1.89
CA HIS A 59 -8.09 -1.64 -1.84
C HIS A 59 -7.68 -0.73 -0.69
N LEU A 60 -7.91 0.57 -0.86
CA LEU A 60 -7.53 1.59 0.10
C LEU A 60 -8.59 1.81 1.17
N ASP A 61 -9.86 1.54 0.87
CA ASP A 61 -10.95 1.92 1.74
C ASP A 61 -11.16 0.94 2.89
N THR A 62 -12.07 1.29 3.78
CA THR A 62 -12.46 0.44 4.89
C THR A 62 -13.91 0.75 5.24
N VAL A 63 -14.75 -0.29 5.29
CA VAL A 63 -16.18 -0.15 5.59
C VAL A 63 -16.42 0.50 6.95
N LEU A 64 -15.66 0.07 7.97
CA LEU A 64 -15.63 0.69 9.28
C LEU A 64 -14.27 1.35 9.47
N ALA A 65 -14.18 2.67 9.31
CA ALA A 65 -12.92 3.38 9.52
C ALA A 65 -12.64 3.64 11.01
N PRO A 66 -11.35 3.65 11.43
CA PRO A 66 -10.99 4.11 12.77
C PRO A 66 -11.42 5.57 12.99
N ARG A 67 -11.93 5.87 14.19
CA ARG A 67 -12.25 7.24 14.63
C ARG A 67 -11.01 7.96 15.15
N SER A 68 -10.07 7.17 15.69
CA SER A 68 -8.80 7.63 16.23
C SER A 68 -7.68 6.66 15.87
N LYS A 69 -6.42 7.11 15.97
CA LYS A 69 -5.26 6.23 15.70
C LYS A 69 -5.14 5.13 16.75
N GLU A 70 -5.66 5.39 17.95
CA GLU A 70 -5.65 4.51 19.11
C GLU A 70 -6.62 3.34 18.95
N ASP A 71 -7.62 3.45 18.06
CA ASP A 71 -8.52 2.35 17.69
C ASP A 71 -7.76 1.21 16.99
N ILE A 72 -6.57 1.49 16.44
CA ILE A 72 -5.66 0.51 15.86
C ILE A 72 -4.48 0.28 16.80
N SER A 73 -4.33 -0.96 17.27
CA SER A 73 -3.29 -1.35 18.21
C SER A 73 -2.63 -2.67 17.81
N VAL A 74 -1.49 -2.93 18.41
CA VAL A 74 -0.82 -4.23 18.41
C VAL A 74 -0.75 -4.65 19.87
N ASP A 75 -1.27 -5.83 20.19
CA ASP A 75 -1.23 -6.33 21.57
C ASP A 75 0.13 -6.96 21.92
N ARG A 76 0.22 -7.54 23.13
CA ARG A 76 1.48 -8.08 23.66
C ARG A 76 1.95 -9.33 22.92
N ASP A 77 1.03 -10.06 22.30
CA ASP A 77 1.31 -11.27 21.54
C ASP A 77 1.67 -10.94 20.08
N GLY A 78 1.56 -9.66 19.69
CA GLY A 78 1.89 -9.16 18.36
C GLY A 78 0.67 -9.10 17.43
N ASP A 79 -0.53 -9.38 17.94
CA ASP A 79 -1.73 -9.37 17.13
C ASP A 79 -2.21 -7.94 16.90
N PHE A 80 -2.54 -7.65 15.65
CA PHE A 80 -3.16 -6.38 15.27
C PHE A 80 -4.63 -6.41 15.69
N ARG A 81 -5.13 -5.28 16.23
CA ARG A 81 -6.53 -5.09 16.58
C ARG A 81 -7.03 -3.74 16.07
N GLY A 82 -8.27 -3.72 15.60
CA GLY A 82 -8.96 -2.51 15.15
C GLY A 82 -9.60 -2.64 13.77
N PRO A 83 -10.40 -1.65 13.36
CA PRO A 83 -10.99 -1.58 12.03
C PRO A 83 -9.97 -1.61 10.89
N GLY A 84 -10.28 -2.32 9.81
CA GLY A 84 -9.49 -2.28 8.57
C GLY A 84 -8.09 -2.90 8.63
N ILE A 85 -7.70 -3.53 9.75
CA ILE A 85 -6.39 -4.18 9.89
C ILE A 85 -6.22 -5.35 8.93
N SER A 86 -7.28 -6.10 8.69
CA SER A 86 -7.26 -7.27 7.80
C SER A 86 -7.70 -6.83 6.41
N ASP A 87 -8.99 -6.50 6.26
CA ASP A 87 -9.61 -6.07 5.01
C ASP A 87 -9.56 -4.53 4.86
N ASN A 88 -8.71 -3.96 3.99
CA ASN A 88 -7.58 -4.60 3.30
C ASN A 88 -6.22 -4.04 3.74
N GLY A 89 -6.11 -3.61 5.00
CA GLY A 89 -4.86 -3.12 5.58
C GLY A 89 -3.72 -4.12 5.51
N ALA A 90 -4.01 -5.42 5.60
CA ALA A 90 -3.00 -6.47 5.46
C ALA A 90 -2.48 -6.55 4.01
N GLY A 91 -3.35 -6.42 3.00
CA GLY A 91 -2.94 -6.36 1.60
C GLY A 91 -2.10 -5.12 1.30
N LEU A 92 -2.50 -3.94 1.79
CA LEU A 92 -1.71 -2.72 1.66
C LEU A 92 -0.33 -2.87 2.30
N ALA A 93 -0.26 -3.47 3.49
CA ALA A 93 1.01 -3.78 4.15
C ALA A 93 1.87 -4.76 3.35
N ALA A 94 1.25 -5.76 2.71
CA ALA A 94 1.93 -6.73 1.85
C ALA A 94 2.52 -6.06 0.60
N LEU A 95 1.79 -5.16 -0.07
CA LEU A 95 2.31 -4.38 -1.21
C LEU A 95 3.56 -3.58 -0.83
N LEU A 96 3.54 -2.90 0.33
CA LEU A 96 4.71 -2.19 0.85
C LEU A 96 5.87 -3.14 1.18
N GLY A 97 5.57 -4.33 1.71
CA GLY A 97 6.54 -5.38 1.95
C GLY A 97 7.22 -5.86 0.67
N ILE A 98 6.45 -6.13 -0.39
CA ILE A 98 6.93 -6.51 -1.72
C ILE A 98 7.81 -5.39 -2.30
N ALA A 99 7.33 -4.15 -2.25
CA ALA A 99 8.06 -2.98 -2.75
C ALA A 99 9.43 -2.84 -2.06
N LYS A 100 9.48 -3.02 -0.73
CA LYS A 100 10.70 -2.98 0.07
C LYS A 100 11.64 -4.15 -0.24
N ALA A 101 11.11 -5.36 -0.39
CA ALA A 101 11.89 -6.55 -0.69
C ALA A 101 12.57 -6.44 -2.07
N LEU A 102 11.83 -6.01 -3.09
CA LEU A 102 12.36 -5.84 -4.45
C LEU A 102 13.43 -4.75 -4.55
N ARG A 103 13.37 -3.73 -3.68
CA ARG A 103 14.43 -2.72 -3.59
C ARG A 103 15.71 -3.25 -2.92
N SER A 104 15.60 -4.31 -2.13
CA SER A 104 16.72 -4.87 -1.36
C SER A 104 17.55 -5.89 -2.14
N VAL A 105 17.18 -6.16 -3.39
CA VAL A 105 17.90 -7.07 -4.31
C VAL A 105 18.40 -6.29 -5.54
N PRO A 106 19.46 -6.77 -6.23
CA PRO A 106 19.85 -6.20 -7.52
C PRO A 106 18.66 -6.12 -8.46
N ARG A 107 18.65 -5.10 -9.33
CA ARG A 107 17.51 -4.78 -10.20
C ARG A 107 16.95 -6.06 -10.82
N PRO A 108 15.75 -6.48 -10.43
CA PRO A 108 15.24 -7.77 -10.86
C PRO A 108 15.02 -7.76 -12.38
N GLU A 109 15.75 -8.61 -13.10
CA GLU A 109 15.52 -8.79 -14.54
C GLU A 109 14.28 -9.67 -14.80
N GLY A 110 13.71 -9.54 -15.99
CA GLY A 110 12.57 -10.37 -16.42
C GLY A 110 11.24 -10.01 -15.75
N PHE A 111 10.61 -11.00 -15.13
CA PHE A 111 9.24 -10.92 -14.58
C PHE A 111 9.05 -9.79 -13.57
N TRP A 112 10.01 -9.64 -12.66
CA TRP A 112 9.93 -8.74 -11.51
C TRP A 112 9.99 -7.25 -11.90
N GLY A 113 10.60 -6.92 -13.04
CA GLY A 113 10.58 -5.57 -13.61
C GLY A 113 9.23 -5.16 -14.20
N ARG A 114 8.25 -6.08 -14.27
CA ARG A 114 6.92 -5.87 -14.86
C ARG A 114 5.80 -5.76 -13.83
N LEU A 115 6.16 -5.66 -12.55
CA LEU A 115 5.18 -5.51 -11.47
C LEU A 115 4.60 -4.11 -11.44
N LEU A 116 3.27 -4.07 -11.34
CA LEU A 116 2.47 -2.90 -11.03
C LEU A 116 1.82 -3.16 -9.67
N LEU A 117 2.05 -2.27 -8.71
CA LEU A 117 1.41 -2.28 -7.40
C LEU A 117 0.38 -1.17 -7.31
#